data_AF-A0AAD2KLX0-F1
#
_entry.id   AF-A0AAD2KLX0-F1
#
_cell.length_a   1.000
_cell.length_b   1.000
_cell.length_c   1.000
_cell.angle_alpha   90.00
_cell.angle_beta   90.00
_cell.angle_gamma   90.00
#
_symmetry.space_group_name_H-M   'P 1'
#
loop_
_entity.id
_entity.type
_entity.pdbx_description
1 polymer ?
#
loop_
_entity_poly.entity_id
_entity_poly.type
_entity_poly.pdbx_seq_one_letter_code
_entity_poly.pdbx_strand_id
1 'polypeptide(L)'
;MMFERIDALVTKHDFEFQSWNDRYSKGVWAALGPREGAIDTVRGLSSAGDLDMIPAMNYVFSVDWLPMVTGRTLAEAMAALEARLASLPQDQLCRGSDWSAAVFRALEDLRDNADAADEYGALEGMLPKLPAWFAGR
;
A
#
# COMPACT_ATOMS: atom_id res chain seq x y z
N MET A 1 0.30 -14.22 18.98
CA MET A 1 -0.69 -14.39 17.88
C MET A 1 0.03 -14.21 16.55
N MET A 2 -0.46 -14.80 15.44
CA MET A 2 0.28 -14.79 14.16
C MET A 2 0.24 -13.43 13.43
N PHE A 3 -0.64 -12.50 13.81
CA PHE A 3 -0.89 -11.23 13.12
C PHE A 3 -0.95 -10.03 14.08
N GLU A 4 -0.05 -9.96 15.05
CA GLU A 4 -0.10 -8.97 16.14
C GLU A 4 0.02 -7.52 15.67
N ARG A 5 0.81 -7.23 14.64
CA ARG A 5 0.98 -5.86 14.14
C ARG A 5 -0.20 -5.40 13.32
N ILE A 6 -0.71 -6.28 12.45
CA ILE A 6 -1.95 -6.01 11.72
C ILE A 6 -3.09 -5.76 12.71
N ASP A 7 -3.27 -6.64 13.69
CA ASP A 7 -4.30 -6.50 14.72
C ASP A 7 -4.16 -5.20 15.51
N ALA A 8 -2.95 -4.84 15.95
CA ALA A 8 -2.71 -3.59 16.67
C ALA A 8 -3.00 -2.35 15.81
N LEU A 9 -2.58 -2.34 14.54
CA LEU A 9 -2.82 -1.22 13.64
C LEU A 9 -4.32 -1.02 13.39
N VAL A 10 -5.08 -2.10 13.20
CA VAL A 10 -6.52 -2.04 12.97
C VAL A 10 -7.27 -1.66 14.26
N THR A 11 -7.01 -2.36 15.36
CA THR A 11 -7.84 -2.25 16.58
C THR A 11 -7.46 -1.09 17.49
N LYS A 12 -6.21 -0.57 17.41
CA LYS A 12 -5.71 0.49 18.31
C LYS A 12 -5.29 1.76 17.59
N HIS A 13 -4.98 1.67 16.30
CA HIS A 13 -4.52 2.83 15.52
C HIS A 13 -5.47 3.16 14.37
N ASP A 14 -6.63 2.51 14.30
CA ASP A 14 -7.70 2.75 13.34
C ASP A 14 -7.24 2.67 11.88
N PHE A 15 -6.27 1.80 11.58
CA PHE A 15 -5.91 1.53 10.18
C PHE A 15 -7.01 0.69 9.53
N GLU A 16 -7.27 0.97 8.26
CA GLU A 16 -8.16 0.17 7.45
C GLU A 16 -7.38 -1.00 6.84
N PHE A 17 -7.86 -2.23 7.06
CA PHE A 17 -7.34 -3.40 6.35
C PHE A 17 -8.25 -3.72 5.17
N GLN A 18 -7.68 -3.82 3.97
CA GLN A 18 -8.37 -4.33 2.80
C GLN A 18 -7.63 -5.52 2.19
N SER A 19 -8.40 -6.47 1.66
CA SER A 19 -7.91 -7.55 0.83
C SER A 19 -8.78 -7.73 -0.39
N TRP A 20 -8.18 -7.98 -1.55
CA TRP A 20 -8.91 -8.25 -2.79
C TRP A 20 -8.13 -9.21 -3.68
N ASN A 21 -8.83 -9.92 -4.56
CA ASN A 21 -8.19 -10.76 -5.56
C ASN A 21 -7.91 -9.93 -6.81
N ASP A 22 -6.66 -9.93 -7.26
CA ASP A 22 -6.24 -9.26 -8.49
C ASP A 22 -6.78 -10.01 -9.72
N ARG A 23 -7.41 -9.29 -10.64
CA ARG A 23 -7.96 -9.84 -11.88
C ARG A 23 -6.88 -10.23 -12.89
N TYR A 24 -5.67 -9.70 -12.76
CA TYR A 24 -4.54 -9.94 -13.66
C TYR A 24 -3.54 -10.98 -13.13
N SER A 25 -4.01 -11.90 -12.29
CA SER A 25 -3.25 -13.06 -11.81
C SER A 25 -2.04 -12.76 -10.91
N LYS A 26 -1.93 -11.57 -10.29
CA LYS A 26 -0.88 -11.29 -9.28
C LYS A 26 -1.20 -11.86 -7.88
N GLY A 27 -2.39 -12.42 -7.71
CA GLY A 27 -2.84 -13.09 -6.49
C GLY A 27 -3.75 -12.22 -5.62
N VAL A 28 -3.82 -12.57 -4.34
CA VAL A 28 -4.59 -11.86 -3.31
C VAL A 28 -3.73 -10.75 -2.72
N TRP A 29 -4.28 -9.54 -2.71
CA TRP A 29 -3.71 -8.37 -2.04
C TRP A 29 -4.06 -8.36 -0.56
N ALA A 30 -3.14 -7.85 0.25
CA ALA A 30 -3.36 -7.45 1.62
C ALA A 30 -2.72 -6.08 1.83
N ALA A 31 -3.51 -5.10 2.27
CA ALA A 31 -3.09 -3.71 2.43
C ALA A 31 -3.62 -3.09 3.72
N LEU A 32 -2.84 -2.17 4.29
CA LEU A 32 -3.26 -1.30 5.39
C LEU A 32 -3.21 0.18 5.00
N GLY A 33 -4.25 0.91 5.34
CA GLY A 33 -4.40 2.34 5.03
C GLY A 33 -4.54 3.15 6.31
N PRO A 34 -3.88 4.32 6.44
CA PRO A 34 -3.98 5.15 7.63
C PRO A 34 -5.33 5.90 7.73
N ARG A 35 -6.22 5.81 6.74
CA ARG A 35 -7.58 6.35 6.78
C ARG A 35 -8.51 5.54 5.89
N GLU A 36 -9.81 5.76 6.09
CA GLU A 36 -10.86 5.22 5.23
C GLU A 36 -10.64 5.62 3.76
N GLY A 37 -10.73 4.64 2.88
CA GLY A 37 -10.64 4.80 1.43
C GLY A 37 -9.23 5.08 0.92
N ALA A 38 -8.20 5.08 1.78
CA ALA A 38 -6.82 5.31 1.35
C ALA A 38 -6.30 4.23 0.37
N ILE A 39 -6.87 3.03 0.45
CA ILE A 39 -6.46 1.89 -0.36
C ILE A 39 -7.25 1.83 -1.69
N ASP A 40 -8.38 2.53 -1.80
CA ASP A 40 -9.32 2.37 -2.93
C ASP A 40 -8.69 2.71 -4.27
N THR A 41 -7.83 3.73 -4.32
CA THR A 41 -7.07 4.09 -5.52
C THR A 41 -6.15 2.94 -5.95
N VAL A 42 -5.41 2.33 -5.02
CA VAL A 42 -4.51 1.20 -5.32
C VAL A 42 -5.32 0.00 -5.82
N ARG A 43 -6.46 -0.27 -5.18
CA ARG A 43 -7.36 -1.34 -5.59
C ARG A 43 -7.94 -1.09 -7.00
N GLY A 44 -8.34 0.13 -7.30
CA GLY A 44 -8.82 0.53 -8.62
C GLY A 44 -7.74 0.37 -9.69
N LEU A 45 -6.55 0.93 -9.46
CA LEU A 45 -5.43 0.90 -10.41
C LEU A 45 -4.82 -0.49 -10.58
N SER A 46 -4.73 -1.30 -9.51
CA SER A 46 -4.27 -2.69 -9.61
C SER A 46 -5.19 -3.57 -10.45
N SER A 47 -6.45 -3.16 -10.60
CA SER A 47 -7.45 -3.84 -11.43
C SER A 47 -7.75 -3.11 -12.74
N ALA A 48 -6.97 -2.07 -13.08
CA ALA A 48 -7.10 -1.29 -14.31
C ALA A 48 -6.36 -1.97 -15.49
N GLY A 49 -6.50 -1.40 -16.69
CA GLY A 49 -5.75 -1.87 -17.86
C GLY A 49 -4.23 -1.67 -17.72
N ASP A 50 -3.46 -2.43 -18.51
CA ASP A 50 -2.00 -2.55 -18.36
C ASP A 50 -1.23 -1.21 -18.33
N LEU A 51 -1.68 -0.18 -19.06
CA LEU A 51 -0.92 1.08 -19.18
C LEU A 51 -0.90 1.91 -17.90
N ASP A 52 -1.98 1.90 -17.10
CA ASP A 52 -2.03 2.60 -15.81
C ASP A 52 -1.71 1.65 -14.65
N MET A 53 -2.02 0.35 -14.80
CA MET A 53 -1.68 -0.66 -13.81
C MET A 53 -0.16 -0.75 -13.62
N ILE A 54 0.63 -0.86 -14.69
CA ILE A 54 2.09 -1.03 -14.60
C ILE A 54 2.77 0.10 -13.79
N PRO A 55 2.60 1.39 -14.11
CA PRO A 55 3.24 2.47 -13.36
C PRO A 55 2.75 2.54 -11.91
N ALA A 56 1.45 2.34 -11.66
CA ALA A 56 0.91 2.32 -10.30
C ALA A 56 1.52 1.18 -9.45
N MET A 57 1.63 -0.02 -10.02
CA MET A 57 2.18 -1.17 -9.31
C MET A 57 3.70 -1.04 -9.12
N ASN A 58 4.41 -0.52 -10.11
CA ASN A 58 5.84 -0.23 -9.98
C ASN A 58 6.09 0.78 -8.85
N TYR A 59 5.24 1.80 -8.71
CA TYR A 59 5.31 2.75 -7.61
C TYR A 59 5.06 2.09 -6.25
N VAL A 60 3.97 1.34 -6.09
CA VAL A 60 3.62 0.66 -4.83
C VAL A 60 4.69 -0.34 -4.41
N PHE A 61 5.26 -1.10 -5.36
CA PHE A 61 6.29 -2.11 -5.10
C PHE A 61 7.72 -1.57 -5.16
N SER A 62 7.92 -0.28 -5.40
CA SER A 62 9.27 0.33 -5.43
C SER A 62 9.92 0.40 -4.05
N VAL A 63 9.13 0.22 -2.98
CA VAL A 63 9.58 0.35 -1.59
C VAL A 63 8.96 -0.73 -0.70
N ASP A 64 9.70 -1.12 0.34
CA ASP A 64 9.27 -2.15 1.28
C ASP A 64 8.58 -1.63 2.54
N TRP A 65 8.50 -0.30 2.71
CA TRP A 65 7.81 0.31 3.85
C TRP A 65 6.33 0.62 3.60
N LEU A 66 5.85 0.50 2.35
CA LEU A 66 4.41 0.57 2.06
C LEU A 66 3.73 -0.73 2.52
N PRO A 67 2.66 -0.64 3.35
CA PRO A 67 2.01 -1.81 3.92
C PRO A 67 1.04 -2.45 2.93
N MET A 68 1.54 -2.85 1.76
CA MET A 68 0.78 -3.41 0.64
C MET A 68 1.56 -4.56 -0.01
N VAL A 69 1.03 -5.76 0.09
CA VAL A 69 1.68 -6.97 -0.45
C VAL A 69 0.68 -7.82 -1.22
N THR A 70 1.21 -8.77 -1.98
CA THR A 70 0.42 -9.83 -2.62
C THR A 70 0.86 -11.21 -2.13
N GLY A 71 -0.04 -12.19 -2.22
CA GLY A 71 0.21 -13.60 -1.96
C GLY A 71 -0.74 -14.48 -2.79
N ARG A 72 -0.51 -15.79 -2.88
CA ARG A 72 -1.37 -16.66 -3.71
C ARG A 72 -2.72 -16.95 -3.04
N THR A 73 -2.77 -16.79 -1.72
CA THR A 73 -3.97 -16.93 -0.89
C THR A 73 -4.06 -15.76 0.09
N LEU A 74 -5.23 -15.54 0.67
CA LEU A 74 -5.40 -14.53 1.73
C LEU A 74 -4.45 -14.77 2.91
N ALA A 75 -4.27 -16.03 3.32
CA ALA A 75 -3.37 -16.38 4.41
C ALA A 75 -1.91 -16.04 4.08
N GLU A 76 -1.46 -16.32 2.85
CA GLU A 76 -0.11 -15.94 2.40
C GLU A 76 0.06 -14.43 2.36
N ALA A 77 -0.92 -13.69 1.84
CA ALA A 77 -0.88 -12.23 1.76
C ALA A 77 -0.84 -11.58 3.16
N MET A 78 -1.67 -12.06 4.11
CA MET A 78 -1.64 -11.58 5.49
C MET A 78 -0.32 -11.90 6.19
N ALA A 79 0.25 -13.10 5.99
CA ALA A 79 1.54 -13.48 6.56
C ALA A 79 2.68 -12.62 6.00
N ALA A 80 2.67 -12.34 4.70
CA ALA A 80 3.62 -11.44 4.06
C ALA A 80 3.49 -10.00 4.58
N LEU A 81 2.26 -9.53 4.80
CA LEU A 81 2.01 -8.19 5.32
C LEU A 81 2.55 -8.05 6.74
N GLU A 82 2.26 -9.03 7.61
CA GLU A 82 2.77 -9.05 8.98
C GLU A 82 4.31 -9.08 9.00
N ALA A 83 4.94 -9.90 8.15
CA ALA A 83 6.39 -9.95 8.03
C ALA A 83 6.98 -8.62 7.57
N ARG A 84 6.33 -7.93 6.62
CA ARG A 84 6.72 -6.59 6.19
C ARG A 84 6.64 -5.59 7.33
N LEU A 85 5.53 -5.56 8.06
CA LEU A 85 5.39 -4.68 9.24
C LEU A 85 6.45 -5.01 10.30
N ALA A 86 6.81 -6.28 10.48
CA ALA A 86 7.85 -6.70 11.41
C ALA A 86 9.25 -6.21 11.06
N SER A 87 9.51 -5.84 9.80
CA SER A 87 10.78 -5.24 9.37
C SER A 87 10.90 -3.75 9.70
N LEU A 88 9.81 -3.10 10.08
CA LEU A 88 9.76 -1.67 10.39
C LEU A 88 10.03 -1.42 11.87
N PRO A 89 10.56 -0.23 12.24
CA PRO A 89 10.71 0.16 13.64
C PRO A 89 9.36 0.15 14.37
N GLN A 90 9.30 -0.49 15.54
CA GLN A 90 8.04 -0.74 16.24
C GLN A 90 7.32 0.54 16.70
N ASP A 91 8.09 1.58 17.04
CA ASP A 91 7.61 2.92 17.40
C ASP A 91 6.91 3.63 16.23
N GLN A 92 7.21 3.21 14.99
CA GLN A 92 6.62 3.77 13.79
C GLN A 92 5.29 3.11 13.42
N LEU A 93 4.98 1.93 13.95
CA LEU A 93 3.74 1.18 13.67
C LEU A 93 2.54 1.71 14.48
N CYS A 94 2.28 3.01 14.37
CA CYS A 94 1.15 3.66 15.02
C CYS A 94 0.64 4.84 14.18
N ARG A 95 -0.58 5.30 14.47
CA ARG A 95 -1.14 6.50 13.84
C ARG A 95 -0.40 7.75 14.32
N GLY A 96 -0.08 8.65 13.40
CA GLY A 96 0.61 9.91 13.69
C GLY A 96 2.13 9.79 13.74
N SER A 97 2.68 8.60 13.53
CA SER A 97 4.11 8.41 13.30
C SER A 97 4.52 8.98 11.94
N ASP A 98 5.82 9.21 11.78
CA ASP A 98 6.40 9.63 10.51
C ASP A 98 6.15 8.57 9.42
N TRP A 99 6.15 7.27 9.76
CA TRP A 99 5.82 6.19 8.82
C TRP A 99 4.38 6.29 8.34
N SER A 100 3.43 6.45 9.27
CA SER A 100 2.01 6.57 8.90
C SER A 100 1.75 7.80 8.03
N ALA A 101 2.48 8.90 8.28
CA ALA A 101 2.44 10.10 7.45
C ALA A 101 3.06 9.86 6.06
N ALA A 102 4.16 9.12 5.95
CA ALA A 102 4.77 8.76 4.68
C ALA A 102 3.88 7.83 3.85
N VAL A 103 3.25 6.82 4.48
CA VAL A 103 2.25 5.96 3.83
C VAL A 103 1.08 6.82 3.33
N PHE A 104 0.54 7.70 4.18
CA PHE A 104 -0.53 8.60 3.77
C PHE A 104 -0.13 9.44 2.55
N ARG A 105 1.05 10.08 2.58
CA ARG A 105 1.52 10.91 1.46
C ARG A 105 1.70 10.12 0.18
N ALA A 106 2.29 8.93 0.25
CA ALA A 106 2.45 8.09 -0.93
C ALA A 106 1.12 7.73 -1.59
N LEU A 107 0.06 7.49 -0.80
CA LEU A 107 -1.27 7.17 -1.30
C LEU A 107 -2.02 8.39 -1.82
N GLU A 108 -1.89 9.55 -1.17
CA GLU A 108 -2.43 10.81 -1.71
C GLU A 108 -1.75 11.17 -3.03
N ASP A 109 -0.42 11.08 -3.12
CA ASP A 109 0.31 11.37 -4.35
C ASP A 109 -0.14 10.44 -5.48
N LEU A 110 -0.34 9.15 -5.20
CA LEU A 110 -0.87 8.20 -6.19
C LEU A 110 -2.28 8.58 -6.63
N ARG A 111 -3.17 8.94 -5.69
CA ARG A 111 -4.54 9.37 -6.01
C ARG A 111 -4.55 10.64 -6.84
N ASP A 112 -3.88 11.68 -6.39
CA ASP A 112 -3.92 12.99 -7.01
C ASP A 112 -3.34 12.94 -8.44
N ASN A 113 -2.32 12.11 -8.68
CA ASN A 113 -1.79 11.88 -10.03
C ASN A 113 -2.69 10.99 -10.89
N ALA A 114 -3.36 9.99 -10.30
CA ALA A 114 -4.34 9.19 -11.02
C ALA A 114 -5.59 10.00 -11.42
N ASP A 115 -6.04 10.91 -10.56
CA ASP A 115 -7.16 11.82 -10.83
C ASP A 115 -6.78 12.88 -11.89
N ALA A 116 -5.50 13.27 -11.96
CA ALA A 116 -4.98 14.19 -12.98
C ALA A 116 -4.62 13.51 -14.31
N ALA A 117 -4.54 12.18 -14.34
CA ALA A 117 -4.29 11.40 -15.56
C ALA A 117 -5.58 11.34 -16.38
N ASP A 118 -5.82 12.37 -17.20
CA ASP A 118 -7.02 12.52 -18.02
C ASP A 118 -7.11 11.49 -19.18
N GLU A 119 -6.00 10.83 -19.52
CA GLU A 119 -5.92 9.86 -20.60
C GLU A 119 -5.36 8.52 -20.12
N TYR A 120 -5.85 7.43 -20.71
CA TYR A 120 -5.37 6.08 -20.43
C TYR A 120 -3.87 5.95 -20.74
N GLY A 121 -3.08 5.57 -19.75
CA GLY A 121 -1.62 5.48 -19.83
C GLY A 121 -0.87 6.76 -19.48
N ALA A 122 -1.55 7.86 -19.16
CA ALA A 122 -0.90 9.11 -18.78
C ALA A 122 -0.21 9.05 -17.41
N LEU A 123 -0.49 8.03 -16.60
CA LEU A 123 0.09 7.89 -15.26
C LEU A 123 1.62 7.65 -15.29
N GLU A 124 2.15 7.15 -16.40
CA GLU A 124 3.59 6.94 -16.56
C GLU A 124 4.36 8.28 -16.50
N GLY A 125 5.32 8.37 -15.58
CA GLY A 125 6.16 9.56 -15.42
C GLY A 125 5.55 10.68 -14.55
N MET A 126 4.28 10.57 -14.15
CA MET A 126 3.64 11.53 -13.22
C MET A 126 3.95 11.20 -11.75
N LEU A 127 4.15 9.92 -11.42
CA LEU A 127 4.34 9.47 -10.05
C LEU A 127 5.69 9.93 -9.46
N PRO A 128 5.70 10.51 -8.24
CA PRO A 128 6.93 10.93 -7.60
C PRO A 128 7.80 9.72 -7.24
N LYS A 129 9.10 9.94 -7.05
CA LYS A 129 9.98 8.90 -6.51
C LYS A 129 9.80 8.79 -5.01
N LEU A 130 9.43 7.59 -4.54
CA LEU A 130 9.41 7.30 -3.12
C LEU A 130 10.84 7.16 -2.57
N PRO A 131 11.09 7.59 -1.31
CA PRO A 131 12.36 7.34 -0.67
C PRO A 131 12.59 5.83 -0.52
N ALA A 132 13.77 5.36 -0.93
CA ALA A 132 14.12 3.93 -0.92
C ALA A 132 14.08 3.30 0.47
N TRP A 133 14.21 4.11 1.53
CA TRP A 133 14.11 3.63 2.90
C TRP A 133 13.37 4.62 3.78
N PHE A 134 12.54 4.08 4.67
CA PHE A 134 12.00 4.85 5.78
C PHE A 134 13.03 4.86 6.91
N ALA A 135 13.94 5.85 6.88
CA ALA A 135 14.83 6.10 8.00
C ALA A 135 14.03 6.84 9.07
N GLY A 136 13.50 6.12 10.06
CA GLY A 136 13.15 6.74 11.33
C GLY A 136 14.37 7.52 11.81
N ARG A 137 14.24 8.83 11.94
CA ARG A 137 15.26 9.67 12.58
C ARG A 137 15.17 9.51 14.09
#